data_AF-G3CWJ1-F1
#
_entry.id   AF-G3CWJ1-F1
#
_cell.length_a   1.000
_cell.length_b   1.000
_cell.length_c   1.000
_cell.angle_alpha   90.00
_cell.angle_beta   90.00
_cell.angle_gamma   90.00
#
_symmetry.space_group_name_H-M   'P 1'
#
loop_
_entity.id
_entity.type
_entity.pdbx_description
1 polymer ?
#
loop_
_entity_poly.entity_id
_entity_poly.type
_entity_poly.pdbx_seq_one_letter_code
_entity_poly.pdbx_strand_id
1 'polypeptide(L)' 'LDAKATNELDPNGPCQVITKERPINEELGAYEDVDEAVQKFSQGALEHVTLYSIMQD' A
#
# COMPACT_ATOMS: atom_id res chain seq x y z
N LEU A 1 -13.10 4.51 4.70
CA LEU A 1 -13.51 4.48 6.13
C LEU A 1 -13.59 3.05 6.62
N ASP A 2 -14.23 2.15 5.86
CA ASP A 2 -14.38 0.73 6.20
C ASP A 2 -13.06 0.03 6.54
N ALA A 3 -12.01 0.16 5.71
CA ALA A 3 -10.71 -0.44 6.00
C ALA A 3 -10.08 0.02 7.33
N LYS A 4 -10.30 1.28 7.71
CA LYS A 4 -9.85 1.81 9.00
C LYS A 4 -10.63 1.19 10.16
N ALA A 5 -11.97 1.15 10.04
CA ALA A 5 -12.82 0.53 11.05
C ALA A 5 -12.51 -0.98 11.21
N THR A 6 -12.24 -1.70 10.12
CA THR A 6 -11.84 -3.11 10.15
C THR A 6 -10.52 -3.32 10.90
N ASN A 7 -9.52 -2.46 10.68
CA ASN A 7 -8.27 -2.51 11.44
C ASN A 7 -8.47 -2.18 12.93
N GLU A 8 -9.35 -1.23 13.25
CA GLU A 8 -9.69 -0.90 14.64
C GLU A 8 -10.44 -2.04 15.37
N LEU A 9 -11.22 -2.84 14.64
CA LEU A 9 -11.89 -4.03 15.17
C LEU A 9 -10.92 -5.18 15.43
N ASP A 10 -9.98 -5.44 14.51
CA ASP A 10 -8.90 -6.41 14.69
C ASP A 10 -7.60 -5.90 14.05
N PRO A 11 -6.63 -5.45 14.87
CA PRO A 11 -5.33 -4.96 14.38
C PRO A 11 -4.51 -6.02 13.64
N ASN A 12 -4.71 -7.32 13.93
CA ASN A 12 -4.03 -8.41 13.25
C ASN A 12 -4.85 -8.97 12.08
N GLY A 13 -5.99 -8.34 11.77
CA GLY A 13 -6.90 -8.73 10.71
C GLY A 13 -6.41 -8.34 9.31
N PRO A 14 -7.29 -8.42 8.31
CA PRO A 14 -6.91 -8.29 6.90
C PRO A 14 -6.58 -6.85 6.46
N CYS A 15 -7.06 -5.84 7.18
CA CYS A 15 -6.79 -4.43 6.85
C CYS A 15 -5.65 -3.92 7.71
N GLN A 16 -4.58 -3.47 7.06
CA GLN A 16 -3.38 -2.95 7.71
C GLN A 16 -3.18 -1.48 7.35
N VAL A 17 -2.61 -0.70 8.27
CA VAL A 17 -2.30 0.71 8.04
C VAL A 17 -0.97 0.81 7.30
N ILE A 18 -0.97 1.57 6.21
CA ILE A 18 0.22 1.86 5.39
C ILE A 18 0.35 3.37 5.33
N THR A 19 1.55 3.88 5.62
CA THR A 19 1.87 5.31 5.55
C THR A 19 2.06 5.74 4.08
N LYS A 20 2.14 7.06 3.84
CA LYS A 20 2.50 7.64 2.54
C LYS A 20 3.48 8.79 2.73
N GLU A 21 4.57 8.51 3.42
CA GLU A 21 5.53 9.52 3.88
C GLU A 21 6.76 9.62 2.97
N ARG A 22 7.01 8.61 2.13
CA ARG A 22 8.20 8.53 1.26
C ARG A 22 7.79 8.46 -0.22
N PRO A 23 7.40 9.60 -0.83
CA PRO A 23 7.03 9.62 -2.25
C PRO A 23 8.26 9.36 -3.12
N ILE A 24 8.10 8.45 -4.08
CA ILE A 24 9.05 8.22 -5.18
C ILE A 24 8.64 9.08 -6.37
N ASN A 25 7.34 9.08 -6.69
CA ASN A 25 6.75 9.89 -7.74
C ASN A 25 5.29 10.22 -7.40
N GLU A 26 5.02 11.48 -7.06
CA GLU A 26 3.68 11.92 -6.66
C GLU A 26 2.66 11.91 -7.82
N GLU A 27 3.10 12.13 -9.06
CA GLU A 27 2.19 12.14 -10.22
C GLU A 27 1.62 10.75 -10.51
N LEU A 28 2.44 9.71 -10.33
CA LEU A 28 2.01 8.32 -10.45
C LEU A 28 1.39 7.79 -9.14
N GLY A 29 1.62 8.47 -8.03
CA GLY A 29 1.24 8.01 -6.70
C GLY A 29 2.08 6.83 -6.23
N ALA A 30 3.36 6.80 -6.59
CA ALA A 30 4.33 5.79 -6.16
C ALA A 30 5.01 6.22 -4.85
N TYR A 31 5.00 5.33 -3.85
CA TYR A 31 5.56 5.57 -2.52
C TYR A 31 6.31 4.33 -2.03
N GLU A 32 7.48 4.54 -1.43
CA GLU A 32 8.34 3.44 -0.95
C GLU A 32 7.67 2.61 0.16
N ASP A 33 6.94 3.25 1.07
CA ASP A 33 6.22 2.58 2.14
C ASP A 33 5.03 1.73 1.64
N VAL A 34 4.45 2.11 0.49
CA VAL A 34 3.42 1.30 -0.18
C VAL A 34 4.06 0.07 -0.83
N ASP A 35 5.17 0.23 -1.54
CA ASP A 35 5.90 -0.86 -2.18
C ASP A 35 6.38 -1.90 -1.15
N GLU A 36 6.97 -1.46 -0.03
CA GLU A 36 7.38 -2.33 1.08
C GLU A 36 6.22 -3.18 1.63
N ALA A 37 5.05 -2.56 1.80
CA ALA A 37 3.86 -3.24 2.29
C ALA A 37 3.33 -4.24 1.26
N VAL A 38 3.26 -3.86 -0.01
CA VAL A 38 2.82 -4.72 -1.10
C VAL A 38 3.75 -5.93 -1.24
N GLN A 39 5.06 -5.74 -1.23
CA GLN A 39 6.04 -6.82 -1.28
C GLN A 39 5.87 -7.79 -0.11
N LYS A 40 5.74 -7.25 1.12
CA LYS A 40 5.56 -8.06 2.33
C LYS A 40 4.26 -8.89 2.29
N PHE A 41 3.13 -8.25 2.00
CA PHE A 41 1.82 -8.90 2.09
C PHE A 41 1.48 -9.75 0.85
N SER A 42 2.11 -9.48 -0.29
CA SER A 42 2.03 -10.32 -1.48
C SER A 42 2.98 -11.54 -1.43
N GLN A 43 3.80 -11.66 -0.39
CA GLN A 43 4.84 -12.69 -0.28
C GLN A 43 5.85 -12.64 -1.43
N GLY A 44 6.17 -11.42 -1.88
CA GLY A 44 7.09 -11.17 -3.00
C GLY A 44 6.49 -11.37 -4.38
N ALA A 45 5.17 -11.56 -4.51
CA ALA A 45 4.52 -11.70 -5.81
C ALA A 45 4.38 -10.36 -6.55
N LEU A 46 4.39 -9.24 -5.82
CA LEU A 46 4.34 -7.88 -6.37
C LEU A 46 5.30 -6.99 -5.58
N GLU A 47 6.11 -6.20 -6.28
CA GLU A 47 7.15 -5.36 -5.66
C GLU A 47 6.82 -3.87 -5.72
N HIS A 48 6.19 -3.41 -6.81
CA HIS A 48 5.88 -2.00 -7.05
C HIS A 48 4.42 -1.81 -7.42
N VAL A 49 3.85 -0.66 -7.04
CA VAL A 49 2.54 -0.24 -7.52
C VAL A 49 2.45 1.27 -7.68
N THR A 50 1.87 1.71 -8.79
CA THR A 50 1.39 3.10 -8.92
C THR A 50 -0.10 3.18 -8.61
N LEU A 51 -0.49 4.20 -7.85
CA LEU A 51 -1.88 4.36 -7.42
C LEU A 51 -2.75 5.07 -8.47
N TYR A 52 -2.14 5.81 -9.40
CA TYR A 52 -2.86 6.68 -10.33
C TYR A 52 -2.67 6.32 -11.81
N SER A 53 -1.88 5.28 -12.13
CA SER A 53 -1.72 4.77 -13.50
C SER A 53 -2.16 3.32 -13.60
N ILE A 54 -2.86 3.00 -14.69
CA ILE A 54 -3.14 1.61 -15.09
C ILE A 54 -2.07 1.06 -16.05
N MET A 55 -1.25 1.95 -16.60
CA MET A 55 -0.28 1.63 -17.66
C MET A 55 1.12 1.36 -17.11
N GLN A 56 1.35 1.70 -15.85
CA GLN A 56 2.65 1.66 -15.20
C GLN A 56 2.45 1.21 -13.76
N ASP A 57 3.32 0.33 -13.32
CA ASP A 57 3.42 -0.26 -11.99
C ASP A 57 4.75 0.12 -11.34
#